data_AF-A0AAJ6NMD4-F1
#
_entry.id   AF-A0AAJ6NMD4-F1
#
_cell.length_a   1.000
_cell.length_b   1.000
_cell.length_c   1.000
_cell.angle_alpha   90.00
_cell.angle_beta   90.00
_cell.angle_gamma   90.00
#
_symmetry.space_group_name_H-M   'P 1'
#
loop_
_entity.id
_entity.type
_entity.pdbx_description
1 polymer ?
#
loop_
_entity_poly.entity_id
_entity_poly.type
_entity_poly.pdbx_seq_one_letter_code
_entity_poly.pdbx_strand_id
1 'polypeptide(L)'
;MYIARPNYPDDKEQENPFEGVPESVLQAFGKATFVMHLELHNERKLARANVLHVIDSLNTKGFFIQMPPEGLINPNAVEPEGLRGA
;
A
#
# COMPACT_ATOMS: atom_id res chain seq x y z
N MET A 1 -1.03 0.83 0.44
CA MET A 1 -1.76 0.12 -0.64
C MET A 1 -0.74 -0.41 -1.63
N TYR A 2 -0.97 -1.60 -2.17
CA TYR A 2 -0.18 -2.17 -3.27
C TYR A 2 -1.05 -2.16 -4.53
N ILE A 3 -0.45 -1.90 -5.67
CA ILE A 3 -1.10 -1.80 -6.97
C ILE A 3 -0.29 -2.67 -7.93
N ALA A 4 -0.97 -3.47 -8.76
CA ALA A 4 -0.33 -4.33 -9.73
C ALA A 4 0.31 -3.49 -10.84
N ARG A 5 1.55 -3.82 -11.21
CA ARG A 5 2.23 -3.27 -12.39
C ARG A 5 2.67 -4.42 -13.30
N PRO A 6 1.77 -4.97 -14.13
CA PRO A 6 2.07 -6.13 -14.95
C PRO A 6 3.03 -5.81 -16.11
N ASN A 7 3.13 -4.55 -16.56
CA ASN A 7 4.00 -4.16 -17.66
C ASN A 7 5.33 -3.57 -17.18
N TYR A 8 5.73 -3.74 -15.92
CA TYR A 8 7.01 -3.21 -15.44
C TYR A 8 8.18 -3.92 -16.13
N PRO A 9 9.23 -3.20 -16.58
CA PRO A 9 9.46 -1.74 -16.46
C PRO A 9 8.91 -0.90 -17.63
N ASP A 10 8.22 -1.50 -18.60
CA ASP A 10 7.70 -0.86 -19.81
C ASP A 10 6.48 0.06 -19.57
N ASP A 11 5.86 0.07 -18.37
CA ASP A 11 4.72 0.97 -18.12
C ASP A 11 5.18 2.43 -18.31
N LYS A 12 4.49 3.15 -19.20
CA LYS A 12 4.80 4.54 -19.52
C LYS A 12 4.56 5.39 -18.26
N GLU A 13 5.47 6.31 -17.96
CA GLU A 13 5.43 7.17 -16.76
C GLU A 13 4.14 8.02 -16.59
N GLN A 14 3.30 8.07 -17.63
CA GLN A 14 2.01 8.78 -17.63
C GLN A 14 0.80 7.91 -17.26
N GLU A 15 0.95 6.59 -17.05
CA GLU A 15 -0.18 5.74 -16.64
C GLU A 15 -0.56 6.01 -15.18
N ASN A 16 -1.86 6.27 -14.95
CA ASN A 16 -2.35 6.53 -13.61
C ASN A 16 -2.47 5.19 -12.87
N PRO A 17 -1.65 4.94 -11.82
CA PRO A 17 -1.64 3.64 -11.14
C PRO A 17 -2.96 3.35 -10.44
N PHE A 18 -3.80 4.36 -10.20
CA PHE A 18 -5.08 4.19 -9.52
C PHE A 18 -6.25 3.88 -10.46
N GLU A 19 -6.04 3.73 -11.78
CA GLU A 19 -7.14 3.44 -12.73
C GLU A 19 -7.92 2.17 -12.39
N GLY A 20 -7.27 1.16 -11.82
CA GLY A 20 -7.93 -0.08 -11.38
C GLY A 20 -8.57 -0.01 -9.99
N VAL A 21 -8.52 1.14 -9.31
CA VAL A 21 -8.97 1.28 -7.92
C VAL A 21 -10.28 2.06 -7.86
N PRO A 22 -11.36 1.51 -7.24
CA PRO A 22 -12.63 2.23 -7.10
C PRO A 22 -12.49 3.57 -6.38
N GLU A 23 -13.22 4.59 -6.80
CA GLU A 23 -13.19 5.92 -6.17
C GLU A 23 -13.50 5.88 -4.67
N SER A 24 -14.47 5.08 -4.23
CA SER A 24 -14.80 4.95 -2.80
C SER A 24 -13.62 4.43 -1.97
N VAL A 25 -12.80 3.56 -2.57
CA VAL A 25 -11.57 3.06 -1.94
C VAL A 25 -10.52 4.16 -1.84
N LEU A 26 -10.32 4.92 -2.92
CA LEU A 26 -9.38 6.05 -2.94
C LEU A 26 -9.80 7.14 -1.94
N GLN A 27 -11.09 7.44 -1.86
CA GLN A 27 -11.66 8.37 -0.88
C GLN A 27 -11.40 7.92 0.56
N ALA A 28 -11.62 6.62 0.86
CA ALA A 28 -11.37 6.08 2.20
C ALA A 28 -9.87 5.98 2.53
N PHE A 29 -9.02 5.73 1.53
CA PHE A 29 -7.56 5.65 1.70
C PHE A 29 -6.92 7.04 1.89
N GLY A 30 -7.53 8.08 1.31
CA GLY A 30 -7.03 9.45 1.36
C GLY A 30 -5.87 9.69 0.40
N LYS A 31 -4.89 10.50 0.82
CA LYS A 31 -3.77 10.91 -0.04
C LYS A 31 -2.72 9.79 -0.15
N ALA A 32 -2.79 9.03 -1.23
CA ALA A 32 -1.76 8.07 -1.59
C ALA A 32 -0.51 8.78 -2.15
N THR A 33 0.68 8.35 -1.72
CA THR A 33 1.95 8.69 -2.37
C THR A 33 2.68 7.43 -2.77
N PHE A 34 3.40 7.48 -3.88
CA PHE A 34 4.31 6.40 -4.24
C PHE A 34 5.44 6.32 -3.21
N VAL A 35 5.73 5.11 -2.72
CA VAL A 35 6.80 4.86 -1.73
C VAL A 35 7.94 4.09 -2.37
N MET A 36 7.66 2.94 -3.00
CA MET A 36 8.66 2.09 -3.63
C MET A 36 8.03 1.09 -4.61
N HIS A 37 8.85 0.57 -5.53
CA HIS A 37 8.53 -0.65 -6.27
C HIS A 37 8.89 -1.88 -5.44
N LEU A 38 8.04 -2.90 -5.52
CA LEU A 38 8.19 -4.12 -4.76
C LEU A 38 7.93 -5.33 -5.67
N GLU A 39 8.97 -6.10 -5.95
CA GLU A 39 8.82 -7.39 -6.64
C GLU A 39 8.25 -8.44 -5.69
N LEU A 40 7.13 -9.07 -6.04
CA LEU A 40 6.48 -10.07 -5.20
C LEU A 40 6.72 -11.47 -5.75
N HIS A 41 7.13 -12.39 -4.86
CA HIS A 41 7.25 -13.81 -5.14
C HIS A 41 6.76 -14.60 -3.92
N ASN A 42 6.37 -15.86 -4.11
CA ASN A 42 5.69 -16.68 -3.09
C ASN A 42 6.50 -16.85 -1.79
N GLU A 43 7.83 -16.80 -1.87
CA GLU A 43 8.73 -16.97 -0.72
C GLU A 43 9.00 -15.65 0.03
N ARG A 44 8.57 -14.50 -0.51
CA ARG A 44 8.84 -13.18 0.08
C ARG A 44 8.00 -12.98 1.33
N LYS A 45 8.64 -12.84 2.49
CA LYS A 45 7.93 -12.45 3.72
C LYS A 45 7.67 -10.95 3.75
N LEU A 46 6.40 -10.56 3.89
CA LEU A 46 6.01 -9.18 4.17
C LEU A 46 5.79 -9.00 5.68
N ALA A 47 6.13 -7.84 6.22
CA ALA A 47 6.08 -7.58 7.67
C ALA A 47 4.67 -7.61 8.26
N ARG A 48 3.64 -7.32 7.45
CA ARG A 48 2.29 -7.02 7.92
C ARG A 48 1.17 -7.70 7.11
N ALA A 49 1.50 -8.44 6.05
CA ALA A 49 0.51 -9.11 5.21
C ALA A 49 1.04 -10.47 4.73
N ASN A 50 0.13 -11.39 4.42
CA ASN A 50 0.49 -12.64 3.75
C ASN A 50 0.73 -12.36 2.26
N VAL A 51 1.93 -12.67 1.76
CA VAL A 51 2.31 -12.42 0.36
C VAL A 51 1.39 -13.13 -0.63
N LEU A 52 0.92 -14.34 -0.32
CA LEU A 52 0.03 -15.10 -1.20
C LEU A 52 -1.31 -14.38 -1.37
N HIS A 53 -1.86 -13.81 -0.29
CA HIS A 53 -3.10 -13.02 -0.36
C HIS A 53 -2.90 -11.72 -1.14
N VAL A 54 -1.73 -11.08 -1.00
CA VAL A 54 -1.40 -9.88 -1.78
C VAL A 54 -1.36 -10.23 -3.27
N ILE A 55 -0.61 -11.27 -3.64
CA ILE A 55 -0.50 -11.73 -5.04
C ILE A 55 -1.88 -12.07 -5.61
N ASP A 56 -2.69 -12.85 -4.89
CA ASP A 56 -4.05 -13.20 -5.30
C ASP A 56 -4.93 -11.96 -5.53
N SER A 57 -4.90 -11.01 -4.60
CA SER A 57 -5.69 -9.77 -4.74
C SER A 57 -5.21 -8.89 -5.89
N LEU A 58 -3.90 -8.83 -6.13
CA LEU A 58 -3.35 -8.10 -7.28
C LEU A 58 -3.77 -8.75 -8.61
N ASN A 59 -3.80 -10.07 -8.69
CA ASN A 59 -4.22 -10.79 -9.90
C ASN A 59 -5.73 -10.69 -10.15
N THR A 60 -6.55 -10.68 -9.09
CA THR A 60 -8.02 -10.69 -9.20
C THR A 60 -8.64 -9.29 -9.24
N LYS A 61 -8.09 -8.34 -8.48
CA LYS A 61 -8.64 -6.98 -8.30
C LYS A 61 -7.74 -5.87 -8.82
N GLY A 62 -6.46 -6.14 -9.07
CA GLY A 62 -5.47 -5.13 -9.47
C GLY A 62 -4.86 -4.32 -8.31
N PHE A 63 -5.36 -4.47 -7.07
CA PHE A 63 -4.85 -3.76 -5.89
C PHE A 63 -5.05 -4.54 -4.58
N PHE A 64 -4.27 -4.18 -3.56
CA PHE A 64 -4.39 -4.70 -2.18
C PHE A 64 -4.25 -3.57 -1.15
N ILE A 65 -5.17 -3.51 -0.19
CA ILE A 65 -5.12 -2.55 0.92
C ILE A 65 -4.74 -3.28 2.20
N GLN A 66 -3.64 -2.85 2.81
CA GLN A 66 -3.28 -3.28 4.15
C GLN A 66 -3.95 -2.35 5.14
N MET A 67 -4.94 -2.86 5.86
CA MET A 67 -5.48 -2.19 7.03
C MET A 67 -4.46 -2.31 8.17
N PRO A 68 -4.28 -1.26 9.00
CA PRO A 68 -3.52 -1.40 10.23
C PRO A 68 -4.20 -2.46 11.11
N PRO A 69 -3.45 -3.35 11.77
CA PRO A 69 -4.03 -4.27 12.74
C PRO A 69 -4.70 -3.47 13.85
N GLU A 70 -5.89 -3.93 14.27
CA GLU A 70 -6.66 -3.37 15.37
C GLU A 70 -5.77 -3.36 16.63
N GLY A 71 -5.32 -2.16 17.05
CA GLY A 71 -4.39 -1.97 18.16
C GLY A 71 -3.18 -1.05 17.90
N LEU A 72 -2.89 -0.70 16.64
CA LEU A 72 -1.82 0.27 16.32
C LEU A 72 -2.31 1.70 16.08
N ILE A 73 -3.62 1.89 15.94
CA ILE A 73 -4.23 3.22 15.93
C ILE A 73 -4.59 3.56 17.37
N ASN A 74 -3.67 4.18 18.10
CA ASN A 74 -4.00 4.83 19.37
C ASN A 74 -4.42 6.27 19.03
N PRO A 75 -5.71 6.63 19.08
CA PRO A 75 -6.15 8.01 18.81
C PRO A 75 -5.63 9.02 19.84
N ASN A 76 -5.04 8.54 20.96
CA ASN A 76 -4.41 9.33 22.01
C ASN A 76 -2.88 9.18 22.03
N ALA A 77 -2.24 8.75 20.94
CA ALA A 77 -0.78 8.70 20.89
C ALA A 77 -0.22 10.13 21.04
N VAL A 78 0.33 10.43 22.22
CA VAL A 78 1.03 11.67 22.50
C VAL A 78 2.19 11.79 21.51
N GLU A 79 2.30 12.97 20.88
CA GLU A 79 3.40 13.32 19.99
C GLU A 79 4.72 13.01 20.72
N PRO A 80 5.72 12.36 20.08
CA PRO A 80 6.98 12.10 20.75
C PRO A 80 7.63 13.42 21.15
N GLU A 81 7.66 13.71 22.46
CA GLU A 81 8.32 14.87 23.06
C GLU A 81 9.85 14.77 22.89
N GLY A 82 10.33 15.00 21.67
CA GLY A 82 11.75 14.91 21.32
C GLY A 82 12.24 15.97 20.32
N LEU A 83 11.39 16.90 19.91
CA LEU A 83 11.76 18.00 19.00
C LEU A 83 11.49 19.37 19.63
N ARG A 84 11.93 19.55 20.88
CA ARG A 84 12.07 20.87 21.51
C ARG A 84 13.38 20.90 22.27
N GLY A 85 14.46 21.23 21.59
CA GLY A 85 15.76 21.41 22.23
C GLY A 85 16.93 21.07 21.32
N ALA A 86 17.17 21.92 20.33
CA ALA A 86 18.50 22.20 19.79
C ALA A 86 18.54 23.66 19.40
#